data_AF-A0A355GXN1-F1
#
_entry.id   AF-A0A355GXN1-F1
#
_cell.length_a   1.000
_cell.length_b   1.000
_cell.length_c   1.000
_cell.angle_alpha   90.00
_cell.angle_beta   90.00
_cell.angle_gamma   90.00
#
_symmetry.space_group_name_H-M   'P 1'
#
loop_
_entity.id
_entity.type
_entity.pdbx_description
1 polymer ?
#
loop_
_entity_poly.entity_id
_entity_poly.type
_entity_poly.pdbx_seq_one_letter_code
_entity_poly.pdbx_strand_id
1 'polypeptide(L)'
;MDLTQMVLMLAIFIPSLVLHEFAHAITATALGDPTPRWEGRLTLNPLAHFDIFGAIMIIITMITGFGIGWARPVGVDPRNFKKPARDMVLVAVAGPLSNILLAVFFGLILRFMIVANYM
;
A
#
# COMPACT_ATOMS: atom_id res chain seq x y z
N MET A 1 -2.49 -22.14 5.79
CA MET A 1 -1.28 -21.49 6.34
C MET A 1 -1.20 -21.82 7.82
N ASP A 2 -0.01 -22.07 8.34
CA ASP A 2 0.16 -22.14 9.80
C ASP A 2 0.15 -20.73 10.43
N LEU A 3 0.14 -20.67 11.76
CA LEU A 3 0.10 -19.40 12.50
C LEU A 3 1.30 -18.50 12.17
N THR A 4 2.49 -19.08 12.00
CA THR A 4 3.71 -18.33 11.69
C THR A 4 3.60 -17.66 10.32
N GLN A 5 3.13 -18.38 9.31
CA GLN A 5 2.89 -17.85 7.98
C GLN A 5 1.85 -16.73 7.99
N MET A 6 0.78 -16.85 8.78
CA MET A 6 -0.24 -15.81 8.91
C MET A 6 0.33 -14.53 9.52
N VAL A 7 1.10 -14.65 10.59
CA VAL A 7 1.74 -13.51 11.25
C VAL A 7 2.72 -12.81 10.30
N LEU A 8 3.56 -13.58 9.59
CA LEU A 8 4.50 -13.01 8.61
C LEU A 8 3.76 -12.30 7.47
N MET A 9 2.69 -12.91 6.95
CA MET A 9 1.88 -12.30 5.89
C MET A 9 1.29 -10.97 6.35
N LEU A 10 0.70 -10.90 7.55
CA LEU A 10 0.16 -9.66 8.10
C LEU A 10 1.24 -8.60 8.34
N ALA A 11 2.40 -9.01 8.86
CA ALA A 11 3.53 -8.12 9.11
C ALA A 11 4.10 -7.48 7.83
N ILE A 12 3.97 -8.16 6.68
CA ILE A 12 4.38 -7.63 5.37
C ILE A 12 3.24 -6.84 4.72
N PHE A 13 2.03 -7.38 4.77
CA PHE A 13 0.86 -6.84 4.09
C PHE A 13 0.45 -5.48 4.64
N ILE A 14 0.38 -5.32 5.97
CA ILE A 14 -0.09 -4.07 6.58
C ILE A 14 0.82 -2.88 6.20
N PRO A 15 2.15 -2.94 6.40
CA PRO A 15 3.02 -1.85 5.99
C PRO A 15 3.00 -1.60 4.47
N SER A 16 2.95 -2.65 3.65
CA SER A 16 2.87 -2.52 2.20
C SER A 16 1.59 -1.78 1.77
N LEU A 17 0.44 -2.16 2.33
CA LEU A 17 -0.84 -1.51 2.06
C LEU A 17 -0.84 -0.04 2.50
N VAL A 18 -0.31 0.26 3.69
CA VAL A 18 -0.22 1.63 4.20
C VAL A 18 0.67 2.50 3.32
N LEU A 19 1.84 2.00 2.93
CA LEU A 19 2.74 2.73 2.03
C LEU A 19 2.14 2.92 0.64
N HIS A 20 1.38 1.93 0.14
CA HIS A 20 0.67 2.00 -1.13
C HIS A 20 -0.35 3.15 -1.16
N GLU A 21 -1.26 3.18 -0.19
CA GLU A 21 -2.29 4.23 -0.10
C GLU A 21 -1.67 5.59 0.23
N PHE A 22 -0.65 5.62 1.10
CA PHE A 22 0.10 6.84 1.37
C PHE A 22 0.78 7.39 0.11
N ALA A 23 1.32 6.53 -0.75
CA ALA A 23 1.93 6.93 -2.02
C ALA A 23 0.91 7.53 -3.00
N HIS A 24 -0.32 6.99 -3.05
CA HIS A 24 -1.42 7.63 -3.79
C HIS A 24 -1.74 9.01 -3.23
N ALA A 25 -1.92 9.12 -1.90
CA ALA A 25 -2.28 10.36 -1.23
C ALA A 25 -1.23 11.47 -1.40
N ILE A 26 0.05 11.15 -1.18
CA ILE A 26 1.13 12.13 -1.31
C ILE A 26 1.31 12.59 -2.76
N THR A 27 1.14 11.69 -3.73
CA THR A 27 1.27 12.02 -5.14
C THR A 27 0.12 12.91 -5.60
N ALA A 28 -1.12 12.58 -5.23
CA ALA A 28 -2.29 13.41 -5.53
C ALA A 28 -2.17 14.80 -4.91
N THR A 29 -1.78 14.90 -3.63
CA THR A 29 -1.54 16.19 -2.97
C THR A 29 -0.40 16.99 -3.62
N ALA A 30 0.69 16.33 -4.02
CA ALA A 30 1.81 16.99 -4.70
C ALA A 30 1.42 17.51 -6.10
N LEU A 31 0.50 16.84 -6.79
CA LEU A 31 -0.01 17.22 -8.11
C LEU A 31 -1.12 18.29 -8.05
N GLY A 32 -1.59 18.64 -6.85
CA GLY A 32 -2.48 19.77 -6.60
C GLY A 32 -3.85 19.41 -6.02
N ASP A 33 -4.15 18.12 -5.79
CA ASP A 33 -5.43 17.71 -5.21
C ASP A 33 -5.36 17.68 -3.67
N PRO A 34 -6.05 18.59 -2.95
CA PRO A 34 -6.05 18.62 -1.49
C PRO A 34 -6.95 17.53 -0.86
N THR A 35 -7.76 16.80 -1.65
CA THR A 35 -8.75 15.83 -1.15
C THR A 35 -8.15 14.79 -0.19
N PRO A 36 -7.04 14.09 -0.52
CA PRO A 36 -6.42 13.12 0.40
C PRO A 36 -5.99 13.73 1.72
N ARG A 37 -5.55 15.00 1.71
CA ARG A 37 -5.14 15.72 2.93
C ARG A 37 -6.35 16.01 3.82
N TRP A 38 -7.46 16.45 3.24
CA TRP A 38 -8.69 16.72 3.99
C TRP A 38 -9.33 15.44 4.54
N GLU A 39 -9.21 14.32 3.83
CA GLU A 39 -9.61 13.00 4.31
C GLU A 39 -8.67 12.41 5.38
N GLY A 40 -7.57 13.10 5.72
CA GLY A 40 -6.59 12.63 6.69
C GLY A 40 -5.75 11.42 6.21
N ARG A 41 -5.64 11.22 4.89
CA ARG A 41 -4.92 10.08 4.28
C ARG A 41 -3.41 10.27 4.16
N LEU A 42 -2.90 11.47 4.40
CA LEU A 42 -1.46 11.74 4.50
C LEU A 42 -0.89 11.29 5.86
N THR A 43 -1.01 10.01 6.15
CA THR A 43 -0.55 9.41 7.40
C THR A 43 -0.07 7.98 7.17
N LEU A 44 0.88 7.53 7.99
CA LEU A 44 1.30 6.13 8.05
C LEU A 44 0.54 5.33 9.12
N ASN A 45 -0.52 5.91 9.70
CA ASN A 45 -1.41 5.19 10.61
C ASN A 45 -2.23 4.14 9.82
N PRO A 46 -2.07 2.82 10.10
CA PRO A 46 -2.80 1.78 9.39
C PRO A 46 -4.32 1.92 9.47
N LEU A 47 -4.82 2.43 10.61
CA LEU A 47 -6.26 2.59 10.84
C LEU A 47 -6.90 3.60 9.88
N ALA A 48 -6.12 4.55 9.34
CA ALA A 48 -6.62 5.53 8.38
C ALA A 48 -6.83 4.93 6.97
N HIS A 49 -6.22 3.78 6.68
CA HIS A 49 -6.27 3.10 5.38
C HIS A 49 -7.09 1.82 5.40
N PHE A 50 -7.67 1.50 6.56
CA PHE A 50 -8.34 0.24 6.79
C PHE A 50 -9.83 0.31 6.44
N ASP A 51 -10.32 -0.70 5.73
CA ASP A 51 -11.75 -0.94 5.53
C ASP A 51 -12.17 -2.18 6.32
N ILE A 52 -13.22 -2.09 7.15
CA ILE A 52 -13.64 -3.18 8.04
C ILE A 52 -14.08 -4.40 7.22
N PHE A 53 -14.81 -4.20 6.13
CA PHE A 53 -15.25 -5.30 5.27
C PHE A 53 -14.08 -5.87 4.47
N GLY A 54 -13.25 -5.00 3.89
CA GLY A 54 -12.02 -5.41 3.22
C GLY A 54 -11.11 -6.25 4.12
N ALA A 55 -10.99 -5.88 5.39
CA ALA A 55 -10.23 -6.61 6.40
C ALA A 55 -10.80 -7.98 6.74
N ILE A 56 -12.11 -8.07 6.94
CA ILE A 56 -12.79 -9.36 7.16
C ILE A 56 -12.53 -10.27 5.95
N MET A 57 -12.62 -9.72 4.74
CA MET A 57 -12.37 -10.46 3.51
C MET A 57 -10.90 -10.92 3.38
N ILE A 58 -9.94 -10.12 3.85
CA ILE A 58 -8.53 -10.55 3.96
C ILE A 58 -8.38 -11.75 4.90
N ILE A 59 -9.03 -11.71 6.08
CA ILE A 59 -8.97 -12.82 7.05
C ILE A 59 -9.58 -14.09 6.44
N ILE A 60 -10.74 -13.98 5.79
CA ILE A 60 -11.38 -15.10 5.10
C ILE A 60 -10.41 -15.67 4.06
N THR A 61 -9.81 -14.81 3.24
CA THR A 61 -8.83 -15.20 2.21
C THR A 61 -7.62 -15.92 2.80
N MET A 62 -7.11 -15.49 3.96
CA MET A 62 -6.00 -16.16 4.65
C MET A 62 -6.35 -17.56 5.17
N ILE A 63 -7.59 -17.75 5.63
CA ILE A 63 -8.06 -19.05 6.17
C ILE A 63 -8.38 -20.02 5.04
N THR A 64 -9.10 -19.57 4.01
CA THR A 64 -9.53 -20.41 2.89
C THR A 64 -8.44 -20.63 1.84
N GLY A 65 -7.43 -19.75 1.81
CA GLY A 65 -6.42 -19.70 0.75
C GLY A 65 -6.93 -19.13 -0.59
N PHE A 66 -8.20 -18.72 -0.65
CA PHE A 66 -8.83 -18.18 -1.85
C PHE A 66 -9.84 -17.09 -1.49
N GLY A 67 -9.70 -15.91 -2.10
CA GLY A 67 -10.59 -14.79 -1.86
C GLY A 67 -10.03 -13.46 -2.35
N ILE A 68 -10.66 -12.39 -1.89
CA ILE A 68 -10.31 -11.01 -2.20
C ILE A 68 -10.21 -10.21 -0.91
N GLY A 69 -9.57 -9.06 -0.97
CA GLY A 69 -9.40 -8.15 0.16
C GLY A 69 -8.94 -6.80 -0.35
N TRP A 70 -9.29 -5.72 0.36
CA TRP A 70 -8.97 -4.37 -0.08
C TRP A 70 -8.73 -3.41 1.09
N ALA A 71 -7.98 -2.34 0.80
CA ALA A 71 -7.84 -1.17 1.65
C ALA A 71 -9.04 -0.22 1.47
N ARG A 72 -9.19 0.75 2.37
CA ARG A 72 -10.05 1.90 2.08
C ARG A 72 -9.33 2.83 1.09
N PRO A 73 -9.75 2.93 -0.18
CA PRO A 73 -9.03 3.70 -1.19
C PRO A 73 -8.95 5.19 -0.82
N VAL A 74 -7.92 5.85 -1.31
CA VAL A 74 -7.77 7.31 -1.21
C VAL A 74 -8.70 8.03 -2.20
N GLY A 75 -9.44 9.03 -1.72
CA GLY A 75 -10.22 9.91 -2.57
C GLY A 75 -9.33 10.82 -3.42
N VAL A 76 -9.61 10.87 -4.73
CA VAL A 76 -8.88 11.71 -5.70
C VAL A 76 -9.88 12.49 -6.55
N ASP A 77 -9.69 13.81 -6.65
CA ASP A 77 -10.50 14.68 -7.50
C ASP A 77 -9.70 15.22 -8.69
N PRO A 78 -9.90 14.68 -9.91
CA PRO A 78 -9.17 15.09 -11.10
C PRO A 78 -9.34 16.56 -11.47
N ARG A 79 -10.39 17.23 -10.99
CA ARG A 79 -10.68 18.64 -11.28
C ARG A 79 -9.65 19.58 -10.63
N ASN A 80 -8.95 19.12 -9.60
CA ASN A 80 -7.92 19.88 -8.91
C ASN A 80 -6.55 19.81 -9.62
N PHE A 81 -6.38 18.88 -10.57
CA PHE A 81 -5.12 18.70 -11.28
C PHE A 81 -4.93 19.70 -12.42
N LYS A 82 -3.67 20.09 -12.65
CA LYS A 82 -3.31 20.92 -13.82
C LYS A 82 -3.40 20.13 -15.13
N LYS A 83 -3.10 18.82 -15.10
CA LYS A 83 -3.15 17.92 -16.26
C LYS A 83 -3.89 16.63 -15.90
N PRO A 84 -5.24 16.65 -15.82
CA PRO A 84 -6.02 15.58 -15.20
C PRO A 84 -5.72 14.16 -15.69
N ALA A 85 -5.62 13.95 -17.01
CA ALA A 85 -5.34 12.63 -17.58
C ALA A 85 -3.97 12.09 -17.18
N ARG A 86 -2.92 12.91 -17.27
CA ARG A 86 -1.56 12.52 -16.88
C ARG A 86 -1.47 12.31 -15.38
N ASP A 87 -2.02 13.25 -14.62
CA ASP A 87 -1.87 13.29 -13.17
C ASP A 87 -2.62 12.12 -12.51
N MET A 88 -3.79 11.74 -13.04
CA MET A 88 -4.47 10.50 -12.64
C MET A 88 -3.62 9.25 -12.88
N VAL A 89 -2.92 9.15 -14.01
CA VAL A 89 -2.02 8.02 -14.28
C VAL A 89 -0.85 8.00 -13.30
N LEU A 90 -0.24 9.16 -13.01
CA LEU A 90 0.84 9.26 -12.03
C LEU A 90 0.38 8.83 -10.64
N VAL A 91 -0.80 9.27 -10.21
CA VAL A 91 -1.38 8.85 -8.94
C VAL A 91 -1.63 7.34 -8.96
N ALA A 92 -2.28 6.80 -9.98
CA ALA A 92 -2.58 5.37 -10.08
C ALA A 92 -1.34 4.46 -10.05
N VAL A 93 -0.21 4.92 -10.59
CA VAL A 93 1.05 4.15 -10.60
C VAL A 93 1.84 4.32 -9.29
N ALA A 94 1.62 5.39 -8.53
CA ALA A 94 2.38 5.68 -7.31
C ALA A 94 2.30 4.56 -6.25
N GLY A 95 1.09 4.04 -6.01
CA GLY A 95 0.87 2.91 -5.09
C GLY A 95 1.66 1.65 -5.52
N PRO A 96 1.42 1.09 -6.72
CA PRO A 96 2.16 -0.07 -7.22
C PRO A 96 3.68 0.14 -7.23
N LEU A 97 4.15 1.32 -7.64
CA LEU A 97 5.57 1.64 -7.63
C LEU A 97 6.16 1.61 -6.22
N SER A 98 5.44 2.11 -5.21
CA SER A 98 5.90 2.04 -3.81
C SER A 98 6.11 0.60 -3.33
N ASN A 99 5.22 -0.33 -3.71
CA ASN A 99 5.37 -1.74 -3.36
C ASN A 99 6.54 -2.40 -4.09
N ILE A 100 6.76 -2.07 -5.36
CA ILE A 100 7.93 -2.55 -6.12
C ILE A 100 9.21 -2.06 -5.45
N LEU A 101 9.29 -0.78 -5.08
CA LEU A 101 10.45 -0.22 -4.37
C LEU A 101 10.66 -0.91 -3.02
N LEU A 102 9.59 -1.18 -2.27
CA LEU A 102 9.64 -1.92 -1.00
C LEU A 102 10.19 -3.34 -1.19
N ALA A 103 9.69 -4.05 -2.21
CA ALA A 103 10.12 -5.40 -2.53
C ALA A 103 11.60 -5.44 -2.97
N VAL A 104 12.04 -4.49 -3.80
CA VAL A 104 13.45 -4.37 -4.21
C VAL A 104 14.33 -4.06 -3.00
N PHE A 105 13.94 -3.12 -2.15
CA PHE A 105 14.69 -2.74 -0.96
C PHE A 105 14.92 -3.93 -0.02
N PHE A 106 13.86 -4.62 0.40
CA PHE A 106 13.98 -5.78 1.28
C PHE A 106 14.60 -6.99 0.59
N GLY A 107 14.35 -7.20 -0.70
CA GLY A 107 14.97 -8.26 -1.48
C GLY A 107 16.48 -8.11 -1.59
N LEU A 108 16.99 -6.87 -1.76
CA LEU A 108 18.42 -6.59 -1.75
C LEU A 108 19.03 -6.82 -0.37
N ILE A 109 18.37 -6.36 0.70
CA ILE A 109 18.82 -6.62 2.08
C ILE A 109 18.97 -8.13 2.31
N LEU A 110 17.93 -8.90 1.99
CA LEU A 110 17.95 -10.36 2.15
C LEU A 110 19.09 -10.99 1.34
N ARG A 111 19.27 -10.58 0.08
CA ARG A 111 20.33 -11.10 -0.79
C ARG A 111 21.72 -10.89 -0.19
N PHE A 112 22.02 -9.69 0.30
CA PHE A 112 23.33 -9.40 0.89
C PHE A 112 23.53 -10.06 2.26
N MET A 113 22.48 -10.15 3.09
CA MET A 113 22.55 -10.87 4.36
C MET A 113 22.83 -12.35 4.16
N ILE A 114 22.19 -12.99 3.18
CA ILE A 114 22.43 -14.40 2.85
C ILE A 114 23.89 -14.59 2.41
N VAL A 115 24.38 -13.77 1.46
CA VAL A 115 25.77 -13.86 0.99
C VAL A 115 26.77 -13.68 2.14
N ALA A 116 26.55 -12.70 3.02
CA ALA A 116 27.43 -12.45 4.15
C ALA A 116 27.48 -13.60 5.17
N ASN A 117 26.39 -14.36 5.34
CA ASN A 117 26.36 -15.52 6.24
C ASN A 117 27.08 -16.76 5.69
N TYR A 118 27.37 -16.80 4.38
CA TYR A 118 28.08 -17.90 3.72
C TYR A 118 29.58 -17.59 3.49
N MET A 119 30.04 -16.40 3.86
CA MET A 119 31.45 -15.99 3.84
C MET A 119 32.04 -16.08 5.24
#